data_AF-A0A368CAQ5-F1
#
_entry.id   AF-A0A368CAQ5-F1
#
_cell.length_a   1.000
_cell.length_b   1.000
_cell.length_c   1.000
_cell.angle_alpha   90.00
_cell.angle_beta   90.00
_cell.angle_gamma   90.00
#
_symmetry.space_group_name_H-M   'P 1'
#
loop_
_entity.id
_entity.type
_entity.pdbx_description
1 polymer ?
#
loop_
_entity_poly.entity_id
_entity_poly.type
_entity_poly.pdbx_seq_one_letter_code
_entity_poly.pdbx_strand_id
1 'polypeptide(L)'
;MSTSLLEIVDLGDGEVVLQRADDDSEPLVSIQFSEEASAYLMENNLEVAKVMIQAGIQAAAKIAEMSGVEVDGGDSTEPARQRTLH
;
A
#
# COMPACT_ATOMS: atom_id res chain seq x y z
N MET A 1 -16.52 -10.66 11.52
CA MET A 1 -15.58 -9.93 10.65
C MET A 1 -16.03 -10.15 9.22
N SER A 2 -16.81 -9.21 8.67
CA SER A 2 -17.09 -9.18 7.23
C SER A 2 -15.73 -9.05 6.54
N THR A 3 -15.33 -10.05 5.77
CA THR A 3 -14.09 -9.97 4.99
C THR A 3 -14.38 -9.06 3.81
N SER A 4 -14.08 -7.76 3.93
CA SER A 4 -14.09 -6.87 2.77
C SER A 4 -13.12 -7.41 1.73
N LEU A 5 -13.59 -7.54 0.49
CA LEU A 5 -12.74 -7.89 -0.63
C LEU A 5 -11.85 -6.68 -0.92
N LEU A 6 -10.56 -6.89 -1.06
CA LEU A 6 -9.61 -5.85 -1.45
C LEU A 6 -9.32 -5.97 -2.95
N GLU A 7 -9.22 -4.83 -3.62
CA GLU A 7 -8.87 -4.73 -5.03
C GLU A 7 -7.72 -3.75 -5.25
N ILE A 8 -6.95 -4.01 -6.31
CA ILE A 8 -5.87 -3.15 -6.77
C ILE A 8 -6.34 -2.52 -8.07
N VAL A 9 -6.41 -1.19 -8.11
CA VAL A 9 -6.97 -0.44 -9.24
C VAL A 9 -5.90 0.49 -9.78
N ASP A 10 -5.72 0.46 -11.11
CA ASP A 10 -4.94 1.46 -11.84
C ASP A 10 -5.86 2.65 -12.15
N LEU A 11 -5.54 3.83 -11.62
CA LEU A 11 -6.32 5.05 -11.81
C LEU A 11 -5.87 5.84 -13.05
N GLY A 12 -4.79 5.41 -13.73
CA GLY A 12 -4.13 6.15 -14.78
C GLY A 12 -3.04 7.09 -14.25
N ASP A 13 -2.31 7.72 -15.17
CA ASP A 13 -1.25 8.69 -14.89
C ASP A 13 -0.19 8.20 -13.87
N GLY A 14 0.04 6.88 -13.83
CA GLY A 14 1.01 6.25 -12.93
C GLY A 14 0.52 6.07 -11.49
N GLU A 15 -0.77 6.30 -11.19
CA GLU A 15 -1.35 6.05 -9.88
C GLU A 15 -1.98 4.66 -9.79
N VAL A 16 -1.59 3.88 -8.78
CA VAL A 16 -2.19 2.58 -8.45
C VAL A 16 -2.59 2.56 -6.98
N VAL A 17 -3.83 2.14 -6.71
CA VAL A 17 -4.40 2.14 -5.36
C VAL A 17 -4.82 0.75 -4.91
N LEU A 18 -4.73 0.50 -3.60
CA LEU A 18 -5.35 -0.63 -2.92
C LEU A 18 -6.56 -0.12 -2.14
N GLN A 19 -7.76 -0.63 -2.45
CA GLN A 19 -9.00 -0.17 -1.84
C GLN A 19 -9.95 -1.33 -1.51
N ARG A 20 -11.01 -1.01 -0.77
CA ARG A 20 -12.12 -1.93 -0.51
C ARG A 20 -13.01 -1.98 -1.75
N ALA A 21 -13.40 -3.18 -2.16
CA ALA A 21 -14.28 -3.36 -3.32
C ALA A 21 -15.77 -3.08 -2.98
N ASP A 22 -16.10 -3.04 -1.67
CA ASP A 22 -17.46 -2.92 -1.15
C ASP A 22 -17.86 -1.50 -0.73
N ASP A 23 -16.93 -0.53 -0.74
CA ASP A 23 -17.23 0.87 -0.44
C ASP A 23 -16.28 1.86 -1.16
N ASP A 24 -16.74 3.11 -1.32
CA ASP A 24 -15.97 4.22 -1.91
C ASP A 24 -15.11 4.95 -0.86
N SER A 25 -14.58 4.22 0.13
CA SER A 25 -13.71 4.83 1.15
C SER A 25 -12.37 5.27 0.57
N GLU A 26 -11.64 6.09 1.34
CA GLU A 26 -10.27 6.45 1.00
C GLU A 26 -9.40 5.19 0.80
N PRO A 27 -8.53 5.16 -0.23
CA PRO A 27 -7.62 4.04 -0.46
C PRO A 27 -6.78 3.70 0.76
N LEU A 28 -6.56 2.41 0.97
CA LEU A 28 -5.69 1.91 2.04
C LEU A 28 -4.22 2.23 1.75
N VAL A 29 -3.84 2.21 0.47
CA VAL A 29 -2.50 2.53 -0.04
C VAL A 29 -2.65 3.18 -1.40
N SER A 30 -1.90 4.26 -1.66
CA SER A 30 -1.69 4.82 -3.01
C SER A 30 -0.20 4.74 -3.36
N ILE A 31 0.11 4.28 -4.56
CA ILE A 31 1.45 4.20 -5.14
C ILE A 31 1.46 5.08 -6.37
N GLN A 32 2.28 6.13 -6.34
CA GLN A 32 2.51 7.01 -7.48
C GLN A 32 3.85 6.68 -8.15
N PHE A 33 3.78 6.14 -9.36
CA PHE A 33 4.93 6.05 -10.25
C PHE A 33 5.14 7.41 -10.91
N SER A 34 6.38 7.87 -10.97
CA SER A 34 6.73 9.02 -11.81
C SER A 34 6.63 8.64 -13.29
N GLU A 35 6.59 9.64 -14.18
CA GLU A 35 6.69 9.41 -15.63
C GLU A 35 7.97 8.64 -15.98
N GLU A 36 9.09 8.99 -15.35
CA GLU A 36 10.37 8.30 -15.53
C GLU A 36 10.28 6.82 -15.13
N ALA A 37 9.73 6.53 -13.93
CA ALA A 37 9.57 5.16 -13.46
C ALA A 37 8.61 4.37 -14.37
N SER A 38 7.51 4.98 -14.80
CA SER A 38 6.53 4.35 -15.70
C SER A 38 7.14 3.99 -17.05
N ALA A 39 7.97 4.89 -17.60
CA ALA A 39 8.71 4.63 -18.84
C ALA A 39 9.71 3.48 -18.68
N TYR A 40 10.43 3.43 -17.55
CA TYR A 40 11.34 2.32 -17.25
C TYR A 40 10.61 0.98 -17.10
N LEU A 41 9.41 0.98 -16.54
CA LEU A 41 8.59 -0.21 -16.34
C LEU A 41 7.79 -0.62 -17.58
N MET A 42 7.91 0.12 -18.70
CA MET A 42 7.17 -0.12 -19.94
C MET A 42 5.66 -0.23 -19.69
N GLU A 43 5.11 0.69 -18.89
CA GLU A 43 3.68 0.74 -18.53
C GLU A 43 3.17 -0.48 -17.73
N ASN A 44 4.06 -1.33 -17.18
CA ASN A 44 3.69 -2.46 -16.32
C ASN A 44 3.48 -2.07 -14.84
N ASN A 45 3.06 -0.83 -14.57
CA ASN A 45 2.92 -0.28 -13.22
C ASN A 45 2.00 -1.12 -12.34
N LEU A 46 0.89 -1.63 -12.88
CA LEU A 46 -0.08 -2.45 -12.14
C LEU A 46 0.52 -3.77 -11.64
N GLU A 47 1.27 -4.49 -12.47
CA GLU A 47 1.87 -5.77 -12.05
C GLU A 47 2.99 -5.55 -11.01
N VAL A 48 3.76 -4.47 -11.16
CA VAL A 48 4.78 -4.09 -10.18
C VAL A 48 4.15 -3.69 -8.85
N ALA A 49 3.12 -2.85 -8.87
CA ALA A 49 2.37 -2.44 -7.67
C ALA A 49 1.78 -3.64 -6.93
N LYS A 50 1.21 -4.61 -7.65
CA LYS A 50 0.68 -5.85 -7.08
C LYS A 50 1.76 -6.64 -6.31
N VAL A 51 2.95 -6.81 -6.90
CA VAL A 51 4.07 -7.48 -6.22
C VAL A 51 4.52 -6.67 -4.99
N MET A 52 4.60 -5.34 -5.10
CA MET A 52 4.95 -4.46 -3.98
C MET A 52 3.96 -4.59 -2.81
N ILE A 53 2.66 -4.58 -3.10
CA ILE A 53 1.60 -4.73 -2.09
C ILE A 53 1.69 -6.11 -1.43
N GLN A 54 1.86 -7.18 -2.21
CA GLN A 54 2.04 -8.53 -1.66
C GLN A 54 3.26 -8.63 -0.74
N ALA A 55 4.39 -8.05 -1.14
CA ALA A 55 5.60 -7.99 -0.32
C ALA A 55 5.37 -7.16 0.95
N GLY A 56 4.67 -6.04 0.85
CA GLY A 56 4.29 -5.18 1.98
C GLY A 56 3.43 -5.91 3.02
N ILE A 57 2.42 -6.67 2.57
CA ILE A 57 1.57 -7.49 3.46
C ILE A 57 2.41 -8.53 4.20
N GLN A 58 3.31 -9.22 3.50
CA GLN A 58 4.20 -10.20 4.13
C GLN A 58 5.15 -9.56 5.14
N ALA A 59 5.68 -8.38 4.83
CA ALA A 59 6.52 -7.62 5.75
C ALA A 59 5.75 -7.18 7.00
N ALA A 60 4.53 -6.66 6.82
CA ALA A 60 3.65 -6.25 7.92
C ALA A 60 3.32 -7.43 8.85
N ALA A 61 3.02 -8.61 8.30
CA ALA A 61 2.78 -9.82 9.08
C ALA A 61 4.01 -10.19 9.94
N LYS A 62 5.22 -10.19 9.36
CA LYS A 62 6.46 -10.46 10.10
C LYS A 62 6.73 -9.43 11.20
N ILE A 63 6.46 -8.15 10.93
CA ILE A 63 6.63 -7.08 11.95
C ILE A 63 5.65 -7.29 13.11
N ALA A 64 4.41 -7.65 12.84
CA ALA A 64 3.41 -7.94 13.87
C ALA A 64 3.84 -9.14 14.73
N GLU A 65 4.35 -10.22 14.12
CA GLU A 65 4.88 -11.38 14.84
C GLU A 65 6.07 -11.03 15.75
N MET A 66 7.02 -10.23 15.25
CA MET A 66 8.22 -9.85 16.01
C MET A 66 7.93 -8.87 17.16
N SER A 67 6.96 -7.99 16.97
CA SER A 67 6.71 -6.88 17.90
C SER A 67 5.80 -7.28 19.07
N GLY A 68 5.12 -8.45 19.00
CA GLY A 68 4.13 -8.85 20.01
C GLY A 68 3.01 -7.82 20.21
N VAL A 69 2.83 -6.92 19.23
CA VAL A 69 1.94 -5.77 19.31
C VAL A 69 0.52 -6.26 19.09
N GLU A 70 -0.27 -6.28 20.16
CA GLU A 70 -1.71 -6.14 20.06
C GLU A 70 -1.97 -4.76 19.47
N VAL A 71 -2.59 -4.70 18.28
CA VAL A 71 -2.95 -3.44 17.62
C VAL A 71 -4.06 -2.79 18.44
N ASP A 72 -3.69 -2.09 19.50
CA ASP A 72 -4.57 -1.15 20.18
C ASP A 72 -4.61 0.12 19.34
N GLY A 73 -5.82 0.59 19.03
CA GLY A 73 -6.10 1.74 18.17
C GLY A 73 -5.74 3.07 18.82
N GLY A 74 -4.49 3.20 19.28
CA GLY A 74 -3.95 4.38 19.93
C GLY A 74 -3.53 5.42 18.91
N ASP A 75 -4.33 6.47 18.79
CA ASP A 75 -4.03 7.73 18.13
C ASP A 75 -2.69 8.30 18.63
N SER A 76 -1.62 8.05 17.88
CA SER A 76 -0.31 8.67 18.06
C SER A 76 0.02 9.44 16.79
N THR A 77 -0.57 10.61 16.66
CA THR A 77 -0.28 11.60 15.62
C THR A 77 1.06 12.29 15.93
N GLU A 78 2.19 11.57 15.78
CA GLU A 78 3.48 12.21 15.57
C GLU A 78 3.57 12.70 14.11
N PRO A 79 4.03 13.94 13.85
CA PRO A 79 4.20 14.40 12.48
C PRO A 79 5.23 13.48 11.79
N ALA A 80 4.82 12.89 10.65
CA ALA A 80 5.63 11.95 9.89
C ALA A 80 6.97 12.58 9.51
N ARG A 81 8.01 12.36 10.32
CA ARG A 81 9.39 12.69 9.94
C ARG A 81 9.74 11.85 8.73
N GLN A 82 10.30 12.48 7.70
CA GLN A 82 10.87 11.75 6.57
C GLN A 82 11.89 10.75 7.10
N ARG A 83 11.57 9.46 6.95
CA ARG A 83 12.47 8.35 7.28
C ARG A 83 13.05 7.84 5.98
N THR A 84 14.36 7.97 5.81
CA THR A 84 15.08 7.42 4.66
C THR A 84 15.79 6.14 5.09
N LEU A 85 15.52 5.04 4.40
CA LEU A 85 16.29 3.81 4.50
C LEU A 85 17.33 3.82 3.36
N HIS A 86 18.60 3.52 3.66
CA HIS A 86 19.70 3.46 2.70
C HIS A 86 20.10 2.01 2.44
#